data_AF-A0A0D0DNM8-F1
#
_entry.id   AF-A0A0D0DNM8-F1
#
_cell.length_a   1.000
_cell.length_b   1.000
_cell.length_c   1.000
_cell.angle_alpha   90.00
_cell.angle_beta   90.00
_cell.angle_gamma   90.00
#
_symmetry.space_group_name_H-M   'P 1'
#
loop_
_entity.id
_entity.type
_entity.pdbx_description
1 polymer ?
#
loop_
_entity_poly.entity_id
_entity_poly.type
_entity_poly.pdbx_seq_one_letter_code
_entity_poly.pdbx_strand_id
1 'polypeptide(L)'
;MNTSCQPIFSLYRTYVRQVRKLPHIYLRQFFQTKGADDFRSVLQTKSDDLRKKKLKRISKGLRKLQAANAGDHTAFDRMLDIAYGRVGKLRWELMEPLLSDPDAPPPAPIIPGKEKSLPPIYSPELTALLTSGNSRRTKPLEKQHLVFPPRLPGRAKLDSEEAALLGPLSKRREFNVRWRYFKTEWKKVYPPLGVSEQHLTADQDTNTFSLLPRNIGFQDTAVLRELLELAGSPSKSPGLTHRQKTEQGTEETLESSPFDGKLSARWLRRRYQALLGRLPLLTPRPPKDDRSKPIYDVLLAHSAMTPSRPHTSRLRVVGTEDMPWICDVQLPDSFEGRRR
;
A
#
# COMPACT_ATOMS: atom_id res chain seq x y z
N MET A 1 -12.22 23.98 -37.42
CA MET A 1 -12.03 23.21 -36.17
C MET A 1 -10.97 22.14 -36.40
N ASN A 2 -9.97 22.00 -35.52
CA ASN A 2 -8.88 21.04 -35.68
C ASN A 2 -9.42 19.60 -35.64
N THR A 3 -9.48 18.94 -36.80
CA THR A 3 -9.90 17.53 -36.96
C THR A 3 -9.08 16.56 -36.12
N SER A 4 -7.85 16.93 -35.77
CA SER A 4 -6.94 16.16 -34.93
C SER A 4 -7.44 15.91 -33.50
N CYS A 5 -8.39 16.72 -32.98
CA CYS A 5 -8.91 16.56 -31.62
C CYS A 5 -10.13 15.63 -31.51
N GLN A 6 -10.84 15.38 -32.60
CA GLN A 6 -12.01 14.49 -32.63
C GLN A 6 -11.77 13.08 -32.05
N PRO A 7 -10.67 12.37 -32.39
CA PRO A 7 -10.42 11.04 -31.83
C PRO A 7 -10.24 11.08 -30.31
N ILE A 8 -9.65 12.15 -29.77
CA ILE A 8 -9.43 12.32 -28.32
C ILE A 8 -10.77 12.45 -27.60
N PHE A 9 -11.68 13.26 -28.12
CA PHE A 9 -13.02 13.41 -27.54
C PHE A 9 -13.85 12.12 -27.60
N SER A 10 -13.74 11.36 -28.70
CA SER A 10 -14.41 10.05 -28.82
C SER A 10 -13.94 9.06 -27.74
N LEU A 11 -12.62 9.06 -27.47
CA LEU A 11 -12.00 8.21 -26.46
C LEU A 11 -12.39 8.66 -25.05
N TYR A 12 -12.45 9.97 -24.80
CA TYR A 12 -12.94 10.53 -23.54
C TYR A 12 -14.39 10.17 -23.25
N ARG A 13 -15.30 10.28 -24.23
CA ARG A 13 -16.70 9.87 -24.07
C ARG A 13 -16.81 8.39 -23.74
N THR A 14 -16.05 7.55 -24.42
CA THR A 14 -15.99 6.10 -24.12
C THR A 14 -15.47 5.86 -22.71
N TYR A 15 -14.44 6.59 -22.28
CA TYR A 15 -13.91 6.52 -20.92
C TYR A 15 -14.97 6.87 -19.88
N VAL A 16 -15.63 8.03 -20.01
CA VAL A 16 -16.69 8.46 -19.08
C VAL A 16 -17.83 7.44 -19.02
N ARG A 17 -18.27 6.89 -20.16
CA ARG A 17 -19.28 5.82 -20.21
C ARG A 17 -18.86 4.58 -19.45
N GLN A 18 -17.58 4.22 -19.48
CA GLN A 18 -17.06 3.08 -18.72
C GLN A 18 -16.91 3.40 -17.23
N VAL A 19 -16.52 4.62 -16.87
CA VAL A 19 -16.46 5.05 -15.46
C VAL A 19 -17.85 4.98 -14.81
N ARG A 20 -18.91 5.39 -15.51
CA ARG A 20 -20.30 5.31 -15.01
C ARG A 20 -20.76 3.90 -14.67
N LYS A 21 -20.13 2.85 -15.22
CA LYS A 21 -20.46 1.45 -14.92
C LYS A 21 -19.81 0.93 -13.64
N LEU A 22 -18.93 1.71 -13.01
CA LEU A 22 -18.27 1.29 -11.78
C LEU A 22 -19.28 1.18 -10.64
N PRO A 23 -19.07 0.22 -9.70
CA PRO A 23 -20.06 -0.14 -8.70
C PRO A 23 -20.25 0.90 -7.58
N HIS A 24 -19.30 1.81 -7.38
CA HIS A 24 -19.26 2.69 -6.22
C HIS A 24 -19.04 4.16 -6.62
N ILE A 25 -19.68 5.08 -5.90
CA ILE A 25 -19.68 6.52 -6.19
C ILE A 25 -18.26 7.10 -6.10
N TYR A 26 -17.50 6.79 -5.04
CA TYR A 26 -16.13 7.26 -4.90
C TYR A 26 -15.24 6.84 -6.08
N LEU A 27 -15.35 5.59 -6.56
CA LEU A 27 -14.59 5.13 -7.71
C LEU A 27 -14.97 5.91 -8.98
N ARG A 28 -16.26 6.20 -9.17
CA ARG A 28 -16.73 7.03 -10.29
C ARG A 28 -16.11 8.42 -10.23
N GLN A 29 -16.21 9.09 -9.09
CA GLN A 29 -15.66 10.43 -8.88
C GLN A 29 -14.14 10.46 -9.08
N PHE A 30 -13.41 9.54 -8.45
CA PHE A 30 -11.96 9.43 -8.56
C PHE A 30 -11.52 9.25 -10.02
N PHE A 31 -12.09 8.27 -10.73
CA PHE A 31 -11.71 8.01 -12.12
C PHE A 31 -12.21 9.09 -13.08
N GLN A 32 -13.29 9.80 -12.77
CA GLN A 32 -13.75 10.95 -13.53
C GLN A 32 -12.74 12.10 -13.45
N THR A 33 -12.34 12.50 -12.23
CA THR A 33 -11.33 13.55 -12.00
C THR A 33 -10.00 13.18 -12.64
N LYS A 34 -9.51 11.98 -12.35
CA LYS A 34 -8.26 11.46 -12.94
C LYS A 34 -8.31 11.44 -14.47
N GLY A 35 -9.43 11.00 -15.03
CA GLY A 35 -9.64 11.00 -16.48
C GLY A 35 -9.56 12.41 -17.05
N ALA A 36 -10.31 13.36 -16.47
CA ALA A 36 -10.29 14.75 -16.91
C ALA A 36 -8.86 15.32 -16.95
N ASP A 37 -8.06 15.08 -15.90
CA ASP A 37 -6.67 15.54 -15.85
C ASP A 37 -5.77 14.85 -16.88
N ASP A 38 -5.89 13.53 -17.05
CA ASP A 38 -5.14 12.79 -18.06
C ASP A 38 -5.42 13.34 -19.47
N PHE A 39 -6.69 13.58 -19.82
CA PHE A 39 -7.08 14.12 -21.13
C PHE A 39 -6.70 15.60 -21.30
N ARG A 40 -6.86 16.46 -20.28
CA ARG A 40 -6.34 17.84 -20.30
C ARG A 40 -4.84 17.85 -20.56
N SER A 41 -4.09 16.96 -19.89
CA SER A 41 -2.64 16.86 -20.07
C SER A 41 -2.25 16.46 -21.50
N VAL A 42 -3.08 15.68 -22.20
CA VAL A 42 -2.86 15.31 -23.61
C VAL A 42 -3.12 16.51 -24.52
N LEU A 43 -4.21 17.23 -24.29
CA LEU A 43 -4.59 18.41 -25.07
C LEU A 43 -3.55 19.54 -24.96
N GLN A 44 -2.95 19.72 -23.78
CA GLN A 44 -1.90 20.72 -23.54
C GLN A 44 -0.51 20.31 -24.10
N THR A 45 -0.33 19.06 -24.53
CA THR A 45 0.98 18.59 -25.01
C THR A 45 1.22 19.03 -26.46
N LYS A 46 2.21 19.89 -26.68
CA LYS A 46 2.60 20.38 -28.02
C LYS A 46 3.26 19.32 -28.91
N SER A 47 4.09 18.44 -28.32
CA SER A 47 4.82 17.39 -29.05
C SER A 47 3.91 16.22 -29.41
N ASP A 48 3.84 15.88 -30.70
CA ASP A 48 3.01 14.81 -31.23
C ASP A 48 3.39 13.42 -30.71
N ASP A 49 4.68 13.13 -30.57
CA ASP A 49 5.15 11.84 -30.07
C ASP A 49 4.81 11.64 -28.59
N LEU A 50 4.98 12.69 -27.79
CA LEU A 50 4.55 12.66 -26.39
C LEU A 50 3.03 12.53 -26.27
N ARG A 51 2.28 13.22 -27.14
CA ARG A 51 0.82 13.13 -27.23
C ARG A 51 0.37 11.70 -27.58
N LYS A 52 0.98 11.06 -28.58
CA LYS A 52 0.74 9.65 -28.94
C LYS A 52 1.06 8.69 -27.78
N LYS A 53 2.19 8.89 -27.08
CA LYS A 53 2.57 8.08 -25.90
C LYS A 53 1.56 8.22 -24.76
N LYS A 54 1.07 9.43 -24.47
CA LYS A 54 0.03 9.67 -23.47
C LYS A 54 -1.31 9.03 -23.88
N LEU A 55 -1.73 9.19 -25.13
CA LEU A 55 -2.93 8.53 -25.65
C LEU A 55 -2.85 7.01 -25.53
N LYS A 56 -1.73 6.40 -25.92
CA LYS A 56 -1.50 4.95 -25.77
C LYS A 56 -1.62 4.50 -24.30
N ARG A 57 -1.14 5.32 -23.35
CA ARG A 57 -1.29 5.06 -21.91
C ARG A 57 -2.76 5.12 -21.48
N ILE A 58 -3.51 6.12 -21.91
CA ILE A 58 -4.94 6.26 -21.62
C ILE A 58 -5.73 5.10 -22.23
N SER A 59 -5.49 4.72 -23.48
CA SER A 59 -6.13 3.57 -24.12
C SER A 59 -5.85 2.25 -23.37
N LYS A 60 -4.65 2.07 -22.81
CA LYS A 60 -4.34 0.94 -21.92
C LYS A 60 -5.15 1.01 -20.62
N GLY A 61 -5.29 2.20 -20.02
CA GLY A 61 -6.13 2.42 -18.85
C GLY A 61 -7.60 2.10 -19.13
N LEU A 62 -8.13 2.55 -20.29
CA LEU A 62 -9.49 2.28 -20.74
C LEU A 62 -9.75 0.78 -20.91
N ARG A 63 -8.81 0.03 -21.51
CA ARG A 63 -8.93 -1.44 -21.64
C ARG A 63 -8.98 -2.14 -20.27
N LYS A 64 -8.19 -1.68 -19.30
CA LYS A 64 -8.26 -2.21 -17.92
C LYS A 64 -9.59 -1.88 -17.24
N LEU A 65 -10.09 -0.66 -17.44
CA LEU A 65 -11.39 -0.24 -16.94
C LEU A 65 -12.54 -1.08 -17.52
N GLN A 66 -12.49 -1.36 -18.83
CA GLN A 66 -13.43 -2.26 -19.51
C GLN A 66 -13.35 -3.69 -18.97
N ALA A 67 -12.14 -4.24 -18.81
CA ALA A 67 -11.94 -5.58 -18.24
C ALA A 67 -12.47 -5.68 -16.80
N ALA A 68 -12.21 -4.66 -15.97
CA ALA A 68 -12.72 -4.59 -14.61
C ALA A 68 -14.27 -4.56 -14.58
N ASN A 69 -14.89 -3.76 -15.45
CA ASN A 69 -16.36 -3.72 -15.60
C ASN A 69 -16.94 -5.04 -16.15
N ALA A 70 -16.14 -5.86 -16.83
CA ALA A 70 -16.51 -7.19 -17.32
C ALA A 70 -16.32 -8.29 -16.25
N GLY A 71 -15.80 -7.96 -15.06
CA GLY A 71 -15.60 -8.91 -13.95
C GLY A 71 -14.19 -9.49 -13.83
N ASP A 72 -13.20 -8.97 -14.56
CA ASP A 72 -11.80 -9.33 -14.33
C ASP A 72 -11.32 -8.77 -12.99
N HIS A 73 -11.12 -9.67 -12.03
CA HIS A 73 -10.71 -9.33 -10.67
C HIS A 73 -9.32 -8.69 -10.62
N THR A 74 -8.39 -9.08 -11.48
CA THR A 74 -7.02 -8.53 -11.47
C THR A 74 -7.02 -7.07 -11.94
N ALA A 75 -7.81 -6.77 -12.96
CA ALA A 75 -8.01 -5.41 -13.45
C ALA A 75 -8.73 -4.55 -12.40
N PHE A 76 -9.75 -5.09 -11.75
CA PHE A 76 -10.50 -4.40 -10.70
C PHE A 76 -9.65 -4.13 -9.45
N ASP A 77 -8.88 -5.10 -8.97
CA ASP A 77 -7.95 -4.94 -7.85
C ASP A 77 -6.92 -3.85 -8.16
N ARG A 78 -6.43 -3.80 -9.42
CA ARG A 78 -5.54 -2.73 -9.84
C ARG A 78 -6.22 -1.36 -9.87
N MET A 79 -7.51 -1.28 -10.15
CA MET A 79 -8.26 -0.02 -10.08
C MET A 79 -8.41 0.44 -8.63
N LEU A 80 -8.78 -0.47 -7.72
CA LEU A 80 -8.80 -0.19 -6.29
C LEU A 80 -7.43 0.29 -5.79
N ASP A 81 -6.35 -0.35 -6.24
CA ASP A 81 -4.98 0.04 -5.89
C ASP A 81 -4.63 1.47 -6.31
N ILE A 82 -5.17 1.95 -7.43
CA ILE A 82 -4.93 3.31 -7.89
C ILE A 82 -5.81 4.29 -7.11
N ALA A 83 -7.10 3.96 -6.94
CA ALA A 83 -8.07 4.82 -6.27
C ALA A 83 -7.77 5.03 -4.78
N TYR A 84 -7.32 3.98 -4.07
CA TYR A 84 -6.99 4.02 -2.65
C TYR A 84 -5.47 4.17 -2.40
N GLY A 85 -4.74 4.70 -3.38
CA GLY A 85 -3.35 5.13 -3.20
C GLY A 85 -2.36 4.02 -2.88
N ARG A 86 -2.59 2.76 -3.28
CA ARG A 86 -1.58 1.69 -3.16
C ARG A 86 -0.46 1.85 -4.19
N VAL A 87 -0.78 2.46 -5.33
CA VAL A 87 0.12 2.69 -6.45
C VAL A 87 -0.15 4.05 -7.10
N GLY A 88 0.86 4.63 -7.75
CA GLY A 88 0.73 5.86 -8.51
C GLY A 88 0.99 7.12 -7.67
N LYS A 89 0.42 8.25 -8.10
CA LYS A 89 0.63 9.57 -7.49
C LYS A 89 0.06 9.66 -6.08
N LEU A 90 -1.19 9.20 -5.90
CA LEU A 90 -1.86 9.22 -4.59
C LEU A 90 -1.08 8.44 -3.52
N ARG A 91 -0.37 7.38 -3.92
CA ARG A 91 0.53 6.66 -2.99
C ARG A 91 1.62 7.56 -2.41
N TRP A 92 2.20 8.42 -3.25
CA TRP A 92 3.21 9.39 -2.81
C TRP A 92 2.58 10.42 -1.88
N GLU A 93 1.44 10.99 -2.26
CA GLU A 93 0.71 11.99 -1.47
C GLU A 93 0.34 11.46 -0.07
N LEU A 94 -0.05 10.18 0.04
CA LEU A 94 -0.33 9.55 1.33
C LEU A 94 0.94 9.25 2.17
N MET A 95 2.07 8.94 1.52
CA MET A 95 3.31 8.59 2.21
C MET A 95 4.15 9.82 2.57
N GLU A 96 4.10 10.88 1.77
CA GLU A 96 4.93 12.07 1.89
C GLU A 96 4.88 12.72 3.27
N PRO A 97 3.70 12.86 3.93
CA PRO A 97 3.64 13.33 5.31
C PRO A 97 4.49 12.47 6.24
N LEU A 98 4.46 11.14 6.09
CA LEU A 98 5.16 10.18 6.95
C LEU A 98 6.68 10.14 6.74
N LEU A 99 7.18 10.71 5.63
CA LEU A 99 8.60 10.76 5.33
C LEU A 99 9.33 11.92 6.04
N SER A 100 8.58 12.80 6.69
CA SER A 100 9.09 13.95 7.45
C SER A 100 8.40 14.00 8.82
N ASP A 101 9.13 14.31 9.88
CA ASP A 101 8.57 14.54 11.22
C ASP A 101 8.68 16.05 11.52
N PRO A 102 7.58 16.82 11.53
CA PRO A 102 7.62 18.26 11.78
C PRO A 102 7.97 18.60 13.24
N ASP A 103 7.68 17.69 14.18
CA ASP A 103 7.87 17.92 15.60
C ASP A 103 9.28 17.50 16.07
N ALA A 104 9.97 16.68 15.26
CA ALA A 104 11.35 16.31 15.55
C ALA A 104 12.33 17.38 15.06
N PRO A 105 13.33 17.76 15.87
CA PRO A 105 14.44 18.54 15.36
C PRO A 105 15.18 17.74 14.28
N PRO A 106 15.64 18.41 13.21
CA PRO A 106 16.38 17.73 12.15
C PRO A 106 17.66 17.10 12.75
N PRO A 107 17.97 15.84 12.37
CA PRO A 107 19.15 15.16 12.89
C PRO A 107 20.43 15.84 12.40
N ALA A 108 21.51 15.73 13.17
CA ALA A 108 22.80 16.30 12.78
C ALA A 108 23.27 15.74 11.40
N PRO A 109 23.86 16.58 10.54
CA PRO A 109 24.37 16.14 9.25
C PRO A 109 25.52 15.13 9.42
N ILE A 110 25.50 14.04 8.65
CA ILE A 110 26.55 13.00 8.71
C ILE A 110 27.92 13.59 8.30
N ILE A 111 27.93 14.49 7.31
CA ILE A 111 29.13 15.20 6.85
C ILE A 111 29.11 16.61 7.47
N PRO A 112 30.09 16.96 8.33
CA PRO A 112 30.19 18.30 8.91
C PRO A 112 30.22 19.39 7.84
N GLY A 113 29.51 20.50 8.09
CA GLY A 113 29.43 21.63 7.15
C GLY A 113 28.55 21.38 5.91
N LYS A 114 27.95 20.20 5.75
CA LYS A 114 27.08 19.87 4.62
C LYS A 114 25.68 19.52 5.07
N GLU A 115 24.82 20.54 5.15
CA GLU A 115 23.42 20.39 5.56
C GLU A 115 22.65 19.36 4.72
N LYS A 116 22.90 19.26 3.41
CA LYS A 116 22.26 18.24 2.55
C LYS A 116 22.59 16.78 2.92
N SER A 117 23.47 16.55 3.90
CA SER A 117 23.86 15.22 4.37
C SER A 117 23.07 14.75 5.61
N LEU A 118 21.86 15.27 5.84
CA LEU A 118 20.98 14.78 6.91
C LEU A 118 20.64 13.30 6.72
N PRO A 119 20.72 12.45 7.76
CA PRO A 119 20.20 11.10 7.69
C PRO A 119 18.67 11.12 7.48
N PRO A 120 18.09 10.02 6.94
CA PRO A 120 16.65 9.91 6.81
C PRO A 120 15.98 9.92 8.20
N ILE A 121 14.88 10.67 8.32
CA ILE A 121 14.06 10.74 9.53
C ILE A 121 12.98 9.67 9.44
N TYR A 122 12.75 8.96 10.54
CA TYR A 122 11.65 8.01 10.66
C TYR A 122 10.61 8.58 11.62
N SER A 123 9.47 9.00 11.08
CA SER A 123 8.34 9.42 11.91
C SER A 123 7.87 8.24 12.79
N PRO A 124 7.22 8.48 13.94
CA PRO A 124 6.72 7.40 14.80
C PRO A 124 5.73 6.48 14.06
N GLU A 125 4.90 7.05 13.18
CA GLU A 125 3.96 6.32 12.33
C GLU A 125 4.70 5.47 11.30
N LEU A 126 5.70 6.05 10.61
CA LEU A 126 6.50 5.30 9.64
C LEU A 126 7.28 4.17 10.30
N THR A 127 7.77 4.39 11.52
CA THR A 127 8.45 3.38 12.33
C THR A 127 7.52 2.23 12.67
N ALA A 128 6.30 2.51 13.13
CA ALA A 128 5.27 1.51 13.38
C ALA A 128 4.91 0.73 12.10
N LEU A 129 4.78 1.42 10.97
CA LEU A 129 4.54 0.78 9.67
C LEU A 129 5.74 -0.04 9.18
N LEU A 130 6.98 0.34 9.47
CA LEU A 130 8.14 -0.44 9.01
C LEU A 130 8.35 -1.72 9.84
N THR A 131 8.02 -1.66 11.11
CA THR A 131 8.23 -2.73 12.09
C THR A 131 7.05 -3.71 12.18
N SER A 132 5.85 -3.31 11.76
CA SER A 132 4.68 -4.20 11.73
C SER A 132 4.66 -5.13 10.51
N GLY A 133 4.08 -6.32 10.71
CA GLY A 133 3.91 -7.33 9.66
C GLY A 133 2.73 -7.07 8.71
N ASN A 134 1.78 -6.23 9.13
CA ASN A 134 0.50 -6.01 8.44
C ASN A 134 0.57 -4.93 7.35
N SER A 135 1.47 -3.97 7.51
CA SER A 135 1.66 -2.83 6.61
C SER A 135 2.64 -3.11 5.46
N ARG A 136 3.44 -4.17 5.53
CA ARG A 136 4.52 -4.41 4.58
C ARG A 136 4.22 -5.54 3.61
N ARG A 137 4.74 -5.37 2.39
CA ARG A 137 4.78 -6.43 1.38
C ARG A 137 5.78 -7.53 1.72
N THR A 138 6.77 -7.22 2.55
CA THR A 138 7.88 -8.09 2.94
C THR A 138 7.87 -8.34 4.44
N LYS A 139 8.78 -9.17 4.94
CA LYS A 139 8.96 -9.41 6.38
C LYS A 139 9.11 -8.10 7.16
N PRO A 140 8.52 -7.98 8.37
CA PRO A 140 8.65 -6.80 9.24
C PRO A 140 10.11 -6.45 9.52
N LEU A 141 10.40 -5.18 9.80
CA LEU A 141 11.77 -4.71 10.00
C LEU A 141 12.08 -4.71 11.48
N GLU A 142 13.27 -5.17 11.84
CA GLU A 142 13.76 -5.02 13.20
C GLU A 142 14.08 -3.54 13.49
N LYS A 143 13.81 -3.10 14.72
CA LYS A 143 14.06 -1.71 15.14
C LYS A 143 15.54 -1.33 15.01
N GLN A 144 16.45 -2.29 15.24
CA GLN A 144 17.89 -2.08 15.10
C GLN A 144 18.29 -1.71 13.66
N HIS A 145 17.61 -2.28 12.66
CA HIS A 145 17.87 -2.01 11.24
C HIS A 145 17.42 -0.61 10.78
N LEU A 146 16.59 0.09 11.56
CA LEU A 146 16.25 1.49 11.28
C LEU A 146 17.44 2.42 11.56
N VAL A 147 18.17 2.13 12.64
CA VAL A 147 19.37 2.87 13.07
C VAL A 147 20.58 2.44 12.26
N PHE A 148 20.79 1.12 12.15
CA PHE A 148 21.96 0.54 11.47
C PHE A 148 21.50 -0.45 10.39
N PRO A 149 21.38 -0.01 9.12
CA PRO A 149 20.97 -0.88 8.03
C PRO A 149 21.88 -2.10 7.88
N PRO A 150 21.33 -3.30 7.58
CA PRO A 150 22.13 -4.52 7.46
C PRO A 150 23.13 -4.50 6.28
N ARG A 151 22.94 -3.59 5.32
CA ARG A 151 23.88 -3.38 4.20
C ARG A 151 25.04 -2.45 4.54
N LEU A 152 25.04 -1.86 5.72
CA LEU A 152 26.10 -0.98 6.19
C LEU A 152 27.19 -1.85 6.82
N PRO A 153 28.46 -1.74 6.39
CA PRO A 153 29.53 -2.58 6.93
C PRO A 153 29.81 -2.24 8.39
N GLY A 154 30.36 -3.19 9.15
CA GLY A 154 30.73 -3.01 10.56
C GLY A 154 31.63 -1.80 10.77
N ARG A 155 32.54 -1.56 9.82
CA ARG A 155 33.41 -0.36 9.67
C ARG A 155 32.73 1.01 9.85
N ALA A 156 31.41 1.11 9.71
CA ALA A 156 30.69 2.36 9.95
C ALA A 156 30.58 2.70 11.44
N LYS A 157 30.75 1.72 12.34
CA LYS A 157 30.87 1.95 13.78
C LYS A 157 32.33 2.23 14.11
N LEU A 158 32.59 3.37 14.77
CA LEU A 158 33.94 3.78 15.16
C LEU A 158 34.60 2.74 16.09
N ASP A 159 33.81 2.10 16.95
CA ASP A 159 34.29 1.15 17.95
C ASP A 159 34.45 -0.29 17.42
N SER A 160 34.27 -0.51 16.11
CA SER A 160 34.38 -1.86 15.54
C SER A 160 35.81 -2.24 15.22
N GLU A 161 36.16 -3.52 15.43
CA GLU A 161 37.47 -4.08 15.05
C GLU A 161 37.76 -3.89 13.55
N GLU A 162 36.74 -4.00 12.70
CA GLU A 162 36.90 -3.75 11.26
C GLU A 162 37.30 -2.30 10.96
N ALA A 163 36.78 -1.32 11.72
CA ALA A 163 37.18 0.08 11.57
C ALA A 163 38.60 0.31 12.08
N ALA A 164 39.04 -0.41 13.12
CA ALA A 164 40.41 -0.37 13.61
C ALA A 164 41.40 -0.98 12.58
N LEU A 165 41.04 -2.10 11.97
CA LEU A 165 41.89 -2.82 10.99
C LEU A 165 41.94 -2.14 9.62
N LEU A 166 40.80 -1.69 9.10
CA LEU A 166 40.67 -1.20 7.71
C LEU A 166 40.42 0.32 7.61
N GLY A 167 40.30 1.01 8.74
CA GLY A 167 39.90 2.41 8.84
C GLY A 167 38.38 2.63 8.77
N PRO A 168 37.88 3.79 9.26
CA PRO A 168 36.46 4.10 9.27
C PRO A 168 35.87 4.25 7.86
N LEU A 169 34.58 3.97 7.72
CA LEU A 169 33.87 4.14 6.45
C LEU A 169 33.78 5.64 6.08
N SER A 170 33.91 5.97 4.79
CA SER A 170 33.72 7.36 4.36
C SER A 170 32.27 7.83 4.62
N LYS A 171 32.12 8.98 5.27
CA LYS A 171 30.82 9.59 5.64
C LYS A 171 29.86 9.73 4.45
N ARG A 172 30.39 10.02 3.25
CA ARG A 172 29.61 10.08 2.00
C ARG A 172 29.04 8.72 1.60
N ARG A 173 29.81 7.64 1.76
CA ARG A 173 29.36 6.28 1.46
C ARG A 173 28.31 5.82 2.47
N GLU A 174 28.52 6.10 3.75
CA GLU A 174 27.55 5.84 4.82
C GLU A 174 26.21 6.52 4.52
N PHE A 175 26.22 7.82 4.27
CA PHE A 175 25.03 8.61 3.89
C PHE A 175 24.29 7.98 2.71
N ASN A 176 25.02 7.65 1.63
CA ASN A 176 24.43 7.05 0.44
C ASN A 176 23.79 5.69 0.72
N VAL A 177 24.44 4.84 1.53
CA VAL A 177 23.92 3.52 1.89
C VAL A 177 22.64 3.67 2.71
N ARG A 178 22.62 4.54 3.72
CA ARG A 178 21.44 4.82 4.54
C ARG A 178 20.27 5.32 3.70
N TRP A 179 20.49 6.30 2.82
CA TRP A 179 19.44 6.83 1.95
C TRP A 179 18.92 5.83 0.91
N ARG A 180 19.80 5.01 0.33
CA ARG A 180 19.36 3.92 -0.57
C ARG A 180 18.49 2.93 0.19
N TYR A 181 18.92 2.52 1.37
CA TYR A 181 18.18 1.61 2.22
C TYR A 181 16.80 2.17 2.58
N PHE A 182 16.74 3.39 3.11
CA PHE A 182 15.50 4.10 3.40
C PHE A 182 14.55 4.13 2.19
N LYS A 183 15.05 4.59 1.02
CA LYS A 183 14.28 4.66 -0.22
C LYS A 183 13.74 3.30 -0.68
N THR A 184 14.47 2.23 -0.43
CA THR A 184 14.01 0.87 -0.74
C THR A 184 12.99 0.35 0.27
N GLU A 185 13.13 0.68 1.55
CA GLU A 185 12.28 0.16 2.62
C GLU A 185 10.90 0.83 2.66
N TRP A 186 10.82 2.17 2.60
CA TRP A 186 9.52 2.84 2.65
C TRP A 186 8.64 2.50 1.43
N LYS A 187 9.24 2.20 0.28
CA LYS A 187 8.52 1.73 -0.92
C LYS A 187 7.91 0.33 -0.77
N LYS A 188 8.25 -0.42 0.27
CA LYS A 188 7.64 -1.73 0.58
C LYS A 188 6.44 -1.60 1.51
N VAL A 189 6.25 -0.44 2.13
CA VAL A 189 5.14 -0.13 3.04
C VAL A 189 3.90 0.24 2.23
N TYR A 190 2.74 -0.26 2.67
CA TYR A 190 1.43 0.17 2.23
C TYR A 190 1.04 1.46 2.98
N PRO A 191 0.65 2.54 2.28
CA PRO A 191 0.28 3.78 2.96
C PRO A 191 -0.96 3.58 3.85
N PRO A 192 -1.02 4.11 5.07
CA PRO A 192 -2.28 4.15 5.80
C PRO A 192 -3.27 5.07 5.06
N LEU A 193 -4.58 4.78 5.17
CA LEU A 193 -5.61 5.73 4.70
C LEU A 193 -5.97 6.74 5.78
N GLY A 194 -5.77 6.42 7.05
CA GLY A 194 -6.06 7.31 8.17
C GLY A 194 -5.64 6.70 9.49
N VAL A 195 -5.81 7.48 10.55
CA VAL A 195 -5.62 7.09 11.94
C VAL A 195 -6.99 6.75 12.53
N SER A 196 -7.11 5.60 13.21
CA SER A 196 -8.37 5.18 13.84
C SER A 196 -8.57 5.89 15.17
N GLU A 197 -9.71 6.57 15.31
CA GLU A 197 -10.08 7.37 16.49
C GLU A 197 -10.74 6.56 17.61
N GLN A 198 -10.81 5.23 17.50
CA GLN A 198 -11.60 4.35 18.38
C GLN A 198 -11.27 4.47 19.89
N HIS A 199 -10.19 5.15 20.28
CA HIS A 199 -9.79 5.34 21.68
C HIS A 199 -9.96 6.77 22.22
N LEU A 200 -10.42 7.74 21.42
CA LEU A 200 -10.48 9.15 21.85
C LEU A 200 -11.84 9.58 22.43
N THR A 201 -12.88 8.72 22.36
CA THR A 201 -14.25 9.11 22.73
C THR A 201 -14.62 8.88 24.19
N ALA A 202 -13.68 8.49 25.06
CA ALA A 202 -14.04 8.08 26.43
C ALA A 202 -14.06 9.22 27.46
N ASP A 203 -13.22 10.24 27.38
CA ASP A 203 -13.15 11.31 28.40
C ASP A 203 -12.80 12.66 27.75
N GLN A 204 -13.82 13.44 27.36
CA GLN A 204 -13.67 14.73 26.66
C GLN A 204 -13.57 15.96 27.58
N ASP A 205 -13.17 15.78 28.83
CA ASP A 205 -13.00 16.90 29.75
C ASP A 205 -11.52 17.10 30.07
N THR A 206 -10.87 18.01 29.32
CA THR A 206 -9.70 18.86 29.65
C THR A 206 -8.64 18.98 28.54
N ASN A 207 -8.60 20.15 27.90
CA ASN A 207 -7.46 20.97 27.42
C ASN A 207 -6.16 20.36 26.84
N THR A 208 -6.09 19.08 26.51
CA THR A 208 -4.84 18.45 26.03
C THR A 208 -4.71 18.59 24.50
N PHE A 209 -4.57 19.83 24.03
CA PHE A 209 -4.43 20.17 22.60
C PHE A 209 -3.14 19.66 21.93
N SER A 210 -2.18 19.13 22.70
CA SER A 210 -0.83 18.78 22.23
C SER A 210 -0.70 17.38 21.63
N LEU A 211 -1.74 16.54 21.68
CA LEU A 211 -1.67 15.12 21.27
C LEU A 211 -2.59 14.77 20.09
N LEU A 212 -3.06 15.76 19.34
CA LEU A 212 -3.88 15.49 18.17
C LEU A 212 -3.07 14.67 17.15
N PRO A 213 -3.56 13.48 16.74
CA PRO A 213 -2.87 12.67 15.76
C PRO A 213 -2.73 13.48 14.46
N ARG A 214 -1.55 13.40 13.85
CA ARG A 214 -1.30 14.09 12.59
C ARG A 214 -2.33 13.68 11.54
N ASN A 215 -2.93 14.66 10.87
CA ASN A 215 -3.86 14.41 9.77
C ASN A 215 -3.12 13.68 8.64
N ILE A 216 -3.34 12.37 8.56
CA ILE A 216 -2.71 11.51 7.56
C ILE A 216 -3.78 11.02 6.59
N GLY A 217 -3.60 11.34 5.31
CA GLY A 217 -4.41 10.82 4.23
C GLY A 217 -5.85 11.31 4.22
N PHE A 218 -6.78 10.39 4.48
CA PHE A 218 -8.23 10.53 4.31
C PHE A 218 -8.98 10.60 5.64
N GLN A 219 -8.30 10.94 6.74
CA GLN A 219 -8.88 10.96 8.09
C GLN A 219 -10.18 11.76 8.16
N ASP A 220 -10.22 12.95 7.55
CA ASP A 220 -11.39 13.84 7.54
C ASP A 220 -12.48 13.44 6.53
N THR A 221 -12.29 12.31 5.83
CA THR A 221 -13.23 11.87 4.80
C THR A 221 -13.92 10.57 5.20
N ALA A 222 -15.20 10.43 4.82
CA ALA A 222 -15.96 9.21 5.06
C ALA A 222 -15.46 7.99 4.24
N VAL A 223 -14.40 8.13 3.45
CA VAL A 223 -13.90 7.11 2.50
C VAL A 223 -13.56 5.79 3.20
N LEU A 224 -12.92 5.84 4.37
CA LEU A 224 -12.58 4.60 5.10
C LEU A 224 -13.85 3.94 5.66
N ARG A 225 -14.78 4.73 6.19
CA ARG A 225 -16.06 4.25 6.72
C ARG A 225 -16.90 3.59 5.62
N GLU A 226 -17.08 4.28 4.50
CA GLU A 226 -17.72 3.73 3.30
C GLU A 226 -17.07 2.41 2.87
N LEU A 227 -15.73 2.35 2.86
CA LEU A 227 -15.02 1.16 2.45
C LEU A 227 -15.24 -0.03 3.41
N LEU A 228 -15.34 0.23 4.72
CA LEU A 228 -15.70 -0.78 5.72
C LEU A 228 -17.15 -1.27 5.52
N GLU A 229 -18.08 -0.37 5.23
CA GLU A 229 -19.47 -0.69 4.91
C GLU A 229 -19.58 -1.54 3.63
N LEU A 230 -18.85 -1.17 2.58
CA LEU A 230 -18.79 -1.92 1.32
C LEU A 230 -18.15 -3.30 1.49
N ALA A 231 -17.13 -3.44 2.34
CA ALA A 231 -16.56 -4.75 2.65
C ALA A 231 -17.55 -5.65 3.40
N GLY A 232 -18.49 -5.04 4.14
CA GLY A 232 -19.44 -5.71 5.01
C GLY A 232 -18.80 -6.31 6.25
N SER A 233 -19.62 -6.59 7.26
CA SER A 233 -19.13 -7.33 8.43
C SER A 233 -18.82 -8.78 8.06
N PRO A 234 -17.66 -9.34 8.45
CA PRO A 234 -17.34 -10.74 8.22
C PRO A 234 -18.27 -11.67 9.02
N SER A 235 -18.92 -11.15 10.07
CA SER A 235 -19.81 -11.91 10.96
C SER A 235 -21.24 -12.04 10.46
N LYS A 236 -21.61 -11.43 9.32
CA LYS A 236 -22.93 -11.69 8.74
C LYS A 236 -22.92 -13.17 8.32
N SER A 237 -23.70 -13.98 9.04
CA SER A 237 -23.94 -15.38 8.73
C SER A 237 -24.26 -15.51 7.24
N PRO A 238 -23.87 -16.62 6.59
CA PRO A 238 -24.30 -16.87 5.22
C PRO A 238 -25.80 -16.61 5.15
N GLY A 239 -26.21 -15.75 4.21
CA GLY A 239 -27.59 -15.31 4.12
C GLY A 239 -28.50 -16.54 4.13
N LEU A 240 -29.57 -16.46 4.93
CA LEU A 240 -30.54 -17.54 5.06
C LEU A 240 -30.94 -18.05 3.68
N THR A 241 -30.96 -19.37 3.55
CA THR A 241 -31.41 -20.02 2.31
C THR A 241 -32.84 -19.57 1.99
N HIS A 242 -33.23 -19.59 0.72
CA HIS A 242 -34.58 -19.16 0.32
C HIS A 242 -35.68 -19.84 1.14
N ARG A 243 -35.50 -21.13 1.47
CA ARG A 243 -36.41 -21.90 2.33
C ARG A 243 -36.54 -21.30 3.74
N GLN A 244 -35.42 -20.96 4.38
CA GLN A 244 -35.41 -20.34 5.70
C GLN A 244 -36.03 -18.94 5.68
N LYS A 245 -35.85 -18.18 4.59
CA LYS A 245 -36.51 -16.86 4.45
C LYS A 245 -38.03 -16.99 4.38
N THR A 246 -38.54 -17.97 3.63
CA THR A 246 -39.98 -18.25 3.56
C THR A 246 -40.53 -18.70 4.91
N GLU A 247 -39.79 -19.53 5.64
CA GLU A 247 -40.19 -20.02 6.98
C GLU A 247 -40.21 -18.89 8.03
N GLN A 248 -39.34 -17.89 7.92
CA GLN A 248 -39.30 -16.78 8.88
C GLN A 248 -40.31 -15.66 8.61
N GLY A 249 -41.10 -15.75 7.52
CA GLY A 249 -42.14 -14.75 7.20
C GLY A 249 -41.63 -13.31 7.17
N THR A 250 -40.31 -13.11 7.03
CA THR A 250 -39.70 -11.79 7.13
C THR A 250 -39.94 -11.11 5.80
N GLU A 251 -40.87 -10.17 5.77
CA GLU A 251 -41.06 -9.29 4.63
C GLU A 251 -39.69 -8.67 4.29
N GLU A 252 -39.16 -9.00 3.12
CA GLU A 252 -37.85 -8.54 2.67
C GLU A 252 -37.88 -7.02 2.60
N THR A 253 -37.41 -6.36 3.66
CA THR A 253 -37.00 -4.97 3.55
C THR A 253 -35.87 -5.00 2.52
N LEU A 254 -36.15 -4.51 1.31
CA LEU A 254 -35.19 -4.40 0.22
C LEU A 254 -34.10 -3.42 0.65
N GLU A 255 -33.18 -3.87 1.51
CA GLU A 255 -31.97 -3.13 1.82
C GLU A 255 -31.26 -2.90 0.48
N SER A 256 -31.30 -1.64 0.04
CA SER A 256 -30.66 -1.23 -1.20
C SER A 256 -29.19 -1.63 -1.11
N SER A 257 -28.78 -2.54 -2.00
CA SER A 257 -27.38 -2.92 -2.09
C SER A 257 -26.55 -1.66 -2.28
N PRO A 258 -25.46 -1.45 -1.51
CA PRO A 258 -24.62 -0.25 -1.62
C PRO A 258 -23.81 -0.21 -2.93
N PHE A 259 -24.04 -1.18 -3.81
CA PHE A 259 -23.38 -1.32 -5.10
C PHE A 259 -24.35 -1.09 -6.24
N ASP A 260 -23.98 -0.15 -7.11
CA ASP A 260 -24.68 0.14 -8.36
C ASP A 260 -23.98 -0.54 -9.53
N GLY A 261 -24.41 -1.74 -9.93
CA GLY A 261 -23.82 -2.34 -11.12
C GLY A 261 -24.27 -3.76 -11.45
N LYS A 262 -23.71 -4.27 -12.56
CA LYS A 262 -23.97 -5.64 -13.03
C LYS A 262 -23.17 -6.71 -12.29
N LEU A 263 -22.18 -6.32 -11.50
CA LEU A 263 -21.31 -7.24 -10.77
C LEU A 263 -22.01 -7.69 -9.48
N SER A 264 -21.88 -8.97 -9.13
CA SER A 264 -22.50 -9.49 -7.91
C SER A 264 -21.92 -8.83 -6.65
N ALA A 265 -22.79 -8.51 -5.68
CA ALA A 265 -22.38 -7.90 -4.42
C ALA A 265 -21.36 -8.76 -3.66
N ARG A 266 -21.49 -10.10 -3.71
CA ARG A 266 -20.53 -11.03 -3.09
C ARG A 266 -19.14 -10.89 -3.70
N TRP A 267 -19.04 -10.79 -5.03
CA TRP A 267 -17.77 -10.61 -5.71
C TRP A 267 -17.12 -9.28 -5.30
N LEU A 268 -17.90 -8.20 -5.25
CA LEU A 268 -17.44 -6.87 -4.86
C LEU A 268 -16.95 -6.84 -3.41
N ARG A 269 -17.76 -7.33 -2.46
CA ARG A 269 -17.38 -7.43 -1.03
C ARG A 269 -16.04 -8.13 -0.87
N ARG A 270 -15.85 -9.28 -1.53
CA ARG A 270 -14.58 -10.03 -1.48
C ARG A 270 -13.38 -9.21 -1.96
N ARG A 271 -13.56 -8.34 -2.96
CA ARG A 271 -12.49 -7.44 -3.46
C ARG A 271 -12.17 -6.33 -2.47
N TYR A 272 -13.20 -5.71 -1.86
CA TYR A 272 -13.00 -4.69 -0.82
C TYR A 272 -12.38 -5.28 0.45
N GLN A 273 -12.76 -6.49 0.86
CA GLN A 273 -12.11 -7.19 1.97
C GLN A 273 -10.63 -7.51 1.67
N ALA A 274 -10.31 -7.92 0.44
CA ALA A 274 -8.92 -8.12 0.01
C ALA A 274 -8.12 -6.81 -0.10
N LEU A 275 -8.79 -5.68 -0.39
CA LEU A 275 -8.20 -4.36 -0.31
C LEU A 275 -7.91 -4.00 1.16
N LEU A 276 -8.86 -4.21 2.08
CA LEU A 276 -8.68 -3.99 3.52
C LEU A 276 -7.51 -4.77 4.12
N GLY A 277 -7.26 -5.99 3.65
CA GLY A 277 -6.06 -6.76 4.03
C GLY A 277 -4.72 -6.13 3.62
N ARG A 278 -4.75 -5.05 2.83
CA ARG A 278 -3.58 -4.28 2.36
C ARG A 278 -3.66 -2.81 2.77
N LEU A 279 -4.60 -2.47 3.65
CA LEU A 279 -4.81 -1.14 4.21
C LEU A 279 -4.47 -1.18 5.71
N PRO A 280 -3.24 -0.84 6.10
CA PRO A 280 -2.91 -0.73 7.50
C PRO A 280 -3.68 0.43 8.13
N LEU A 281 -4.23 0.19 9.32
CA LEU A 281 -4.85 1.18 10.18
C LEU A 281 -3.86 1.53 11.29
N LEU A 282 -3.59 2.82 11.46
CA LEU A 282 -2.77 3.31 12.56
C LEU A 282 -3.69 3.60 13.75
N THR A 283 -3.38 3.03 14.90
CA THR A 283 -4.08 3.32 16.15
C THR A 283 -3.07 3.94 17.11
N PRO A 284 -3.27 5.19 17.54
CA PRO A 284 -2.39 5.81 18.51
C PRO A 284 -2.57 5.10 19.84
N ARG A 285 -1.47 4.76 20.49
CA ARG A 285 -1.43 4.23 21.83
C ARG A 285 -1.06 5.36 22.79
N PRO A 286 -1.76 5.50 23.93
CA PRO A 286 -1.39 6.52 24.90
C PRO A 286 0.08 6.32 25.32
N PRO A 287 0.87 7.41 25.37
CA PRO A 287 2.24 7.34 25.87
C PRO A 287 2.24 6.85 27.32
N LYS A 288 3.31 6.17 27.73
CA LYS A 288 3.47 5.77 29.15
C LYS A 288 3.83 6.97 30.03
N ASP A 289 4.55 7.93 29.46
CA ASP A 289 5.01 9.15 30.11
C ASP A 289 4.60 10.37 29.27
N ASP A 290 4.20 11.48 29.89
CA ASP A 290 3.76 12.72 29.23
C ASP A 290 4.79 13.31 28.25
N ARG A 291 6.07 12.96 28.43
CA ARG A 291 7.18 13.43 27.58
C ARG A 291 7.50 12.51 26.41
N SER A 292 6.89 11.32 26.35
CA SER A 292 7.18 10.34 25.32
C SER A 292 6.35 10.59 24.07
N LYS A 293 6.97 10.41 22.90
CA LYS A 293 6.28 10.52 21.60
C LYS A 293 5.14 9.50 21.53
N PRO A 294 4.04 9.81 20.82
CA PRO A 294 2.96 8.85 20.62
C PRO A 294 3.50 7.59 19.95
N ILE A 295 3.14 6.44 20.54
CA ILE A 295 3.45 5.13 19.98
C ILE A 295 2.27 4.72 19.12
N TYR A 296 2.50 4.22 17.92
CA TYR A 296 1.43 3.76 17.04
C TYR A 296 1.46 2.24 16.94
N ASP A 297 0.29 1.63 17.08
CA ASP A 297 0.06 0.23 16.74
C ASP A 297 -0.55 0.14 15.33
N VAL A 298 -0.25 -0.95 14.62
CA VAL A 298 -0.71 -1.16 13.23
C VAL A 298 -1.65 -2.36 13.16
N LEU A 299 -2.93 -2.06 12.97
CA LEU A 299 -3.98 -3.05 12.89
C LEU A 299 -4.49 -3.20 11.45
N LEU A 300 -5.20 -4.29 11.19
CA LEU A 300 -6.02 -4.46 10.00
C LEU A 300 -7.48 -4.36 10.41
N ALA A 301 -8.33 -3.94 9.48
CA ALA A 301 -9.78 -3.96 9.71
C ALA A 301 -10.25 -5.38 10.02
N HIS A 302 -11.26 -5.52 10.87
CA HIS A 302 -11.84 -6.84 11.21
C HIS A 302 -12.39 -7.57 9.98
N SER A 303 -12.89 -6.84 8.98
CA SER A 303 -13.39 -7.37 7.70
C SER A 303 -12.29 -7.65 6.68
N ALA A 304 -11.03 -7.41 7.01
CA ALA A 304 -9.92 -7.67 6.12
C ALA A 304 -9.78 -9.16 5.82
N MET A 305 -9.78 -9.51 4.54
CA MET A 305 -9.25 -10.81 4.12
C MET A 305 -7.74 -10.71 4.19
N THR A 306 -7.13 -11.40 5.16
CA THR A 306 -5.69 -11.61 5.14
C THR A 306 -5.36 -12.28 3.81
N PRO A 307 -4.43 -11.73 3.01
CA PRO A 307 -3.94 -12.46 1.86
C PRO A 307 -3.40 -13.76 2.44
N SER A 308 -4.07 -14.88 2.16
CA SER A 308 -3.54 -16.20 2.47
C SER A 308 -2.14 -16.18 1.87
N ARG A 309 -1.11 -16.04 2.73
CA ARG A 309 0.26 -16.19 2.27
C ARG A 309 0.22 -17.53 1.60
N PRO A 310 0.49 -17.63 0.28
CA PRO A 310 0.35 -18.87 -0.46
C PRO A 310 1.00 -19.92 0.41
N HIS A 311 0.16 -20.78 0.99
CA HIS A 311 0.57 -21.56 2.14
C HIS A 311 1.59 -22.49 1.53
N THR A 312 2.88 -22.20 1.75
CA THR A 312 3.97 -23.02 1.23
C THR A 312 3.90 -24.42 1.82
N SER A 313 3.01 -24.65 2.80
CA SER A 313 2.63 -25.93 3.38
C SER A 313 1.80 -26.85 2.48
N ARG A 314 1.50 -26.48 1.23
CA ARG A 314 1.34 -27.51 0.18
C ARG A 314 2.69 -27.77 -0.51
N LEU A 315 3.74 -27.99 0.28
CA LEU A 315 4.72 -28.97 -0.16
C LEU A 315 3.91 -30.23 -0.41
N ARG A 316 3.83 -30.68 -1.67
CA ARG A 316 3.39 -32.05 -1.95
C ARG A 316 4.18 -32.92 -0.98
N VAL A 317 3.49 -33.71 -0.16
CA VAL A 317 4.16 -34.81 0.54
C VAL A 317 4.84 -35.60 -0.56
N VAL A 318 6.17 -35.55 -0.58
CA VAL A 318 7.00 -36.26 -1.56
C VAL A 318 6.64 -37.73 -1.36
N GLY A 319 5.99 -38.32 -2.36
CA GLY A 319 5.65 -39.73 -2.30
C GLY A 319 6.93 -40.57 -2.36
N THR A 320 6.86 -41.83 -1.95
CA THR A 320 7.97 -42.78 -2.15
C THR A 320 8.39 -42.90 -3.62
N GLU A 321 7.49 -42.58 -4.55
CA GLU A 321 7.73 -42.55 -6.00
C GLU A 321 8.59 -41.36 -6.48
N ASP A 322 8.69 -40.29 -5.69
CA ASP A 322 9.46 -39.08 -6.03
C ASP A 322 10.93 -39.14 -5.51
N MET A 323 11.27 -40.16 -4.72
CA MET A 323 12.62 -40.36 -4.15
C MET A 323 13.75 -40.66 -5.17
N PRO A 324 13.56 -41.37 -6.31
CA PRO A 324 14.70 -41.75 -7.16
C PRO A 324 15.39 -40.55 -7.82
N TRP A 325 14.66 -39.45 -8.08
CA TRP A 325 15.20 -38.24 -8.69
C TRP A 325 16.09 -37.41 -7.76
N ILE A 326 15.98 -37.62 -6.44
CA ILE A 326 16.82 -36.93 -5.44
C ILE A 326 18.18 -37.64 -5.30
N CYS A 327 18.24 -38.94 -5.58
CA CYS A 327 19.46 -39.73 -5.50
C CYS A 327 20.41 -39.54 -6.70
N ASP A 328 19.91 -39.10 -7.86
CA ASP A 328 20.74 -38.86 -9.05
C ASP A 328 21.51 -37.52 -9.03
N VAL A 329 21.31 -36.69 -8.00
CA VAL A 329 22.19 -35.54 -7.73
C VAL A 329 23.37 -35.98 -6.86
N GLN A 330 24.04 -37.05 -7.27
CA GLN A 330 25.37 -37.37 -6.75
C GLN A 330 26.40 -36.45 -7.41
N LEU A 331 27.15 -35.81 -6.51
CA LEU A 331 28.29 -34.91 -6.69
C LEU A 331 29.09 -35.15 -7.98
N PRO A 332 29.40 -34.11 -8.78
CA PRO A 332 30.37 -34.24 -9.85
C PRO A 332 31.72 -34.63 -9.24
N ASP A 333 32.24 -35.74 -9.74
CA ASP A 333 33.58 -36.27 -9.48
C ASP A 333 34.64 -35.16 -9.54
N SER A 334 35.53 -35.24 -8.56
CA SER A 334 36.92 -34.79 -8.57
C SER A 334 37.38 -34.12 -9.86
N PHE A 335 37.45 -32.78 -9.81
CA PHE A 335 38.20 -31.96 -10.76
C PHE A 335 39.71 -32.19 -10.54
N GLU A 336 40.22 -33.34 -10.97
CA GLU A 336 41.64 -33.58 -11.10
C GLU A 336 42.17 -33.00 -12.43
N GLY A 337 43.09 -32.05 -12.29
CA GLY A 337 44.25 -31.97 -13.17
C GLY A 337 44.06 -31.36 -14.55
N ARG A 338 44.45 -30.09 -14.69
CA ARG A 338 45.22 -29.65 -15.86
C ARG A 338 46.21 -28.55 -15.47
N ARG A 339 47.44 -28.97 -15.18
CA ARG A 339 48.64 -28.16 -15.43
C ARG A 339 48.86 -28.13 -16.94
N ARG A 340 49.00 -26.94 -17.50
CA ARG A 340 50.05 -26.57 -18.47
C ARG A 340 50.07 -25.05 -18.63
#